data_AF-A0A918LRJ6-F1
#
_entry.id   AF-A0A918LRJ6-F1
#
_cell.length_a   1.000
_cell.length_b   1.000
_cell.length_c   1.000
_cell.angle_alpha   90.00
_cell.angle_beta   90.00
_cell.angle_gamma   90.00
#
_symmetry.space_group_name_H-M   'P 1'
#
loop_
_entity.id
_entity.type
_entity.pdbx_description
1 polymer ?
#
loop_
_entity_poly.entity_id
_entity_poly.type
_entity_poly.pdbx_seq_one_letter_code
_entity_poly.pdbx_strand_id
1 'polypeptide(L)'
;MDTSHFQGQSRGGKPWRPRTPETLLVQQPDRQARRIPSDRLRWAMTISGMSEQCGLCGIGAVWRGHPLPMEVDHVDGSRRDNCIENLRFLCPNCHSTTNNYRDRGKGRRRGGAQ
;
A
#
# COMPACT_ATOMS: atom_id res chain seq x y z
N MET A 1 -38.91 18.52 1.28
CA MET A 1 -37.71 17.79 0.81
C MET A 1 -37.73 16.43 1.48
N ASP A 2 -37.73 15.36 0.69
CA ASP A 2 -37.84 13.98 1.15
C ASP A 2 -36.46 13.45 1.56
N THR A 3 -36.31 13.02 2.82
CA THR A 3 -35.06 12.44 3.34
C THR A 3 -35.15 10.92 3.51
N SER A 4 -36.26 10.31 3.08
CA SER A 4 -36.56 8.89 3.24
C SER A 4 -35.54 7.98 2.53
N HIS A 5 -34.92 8.46 1.45
CA HIS A 5 -33.86 7.74 0.75
C HIS A 5 -32.52 7.70 1.51
N PHE A 6 -32.28 8.57 2.51
CA PHE A 6 -31.01 8.63 3.25
C PHE A 6 -30.92 7.64 4.43
N GLN A 7 -31.88 6.72 4.58
CA GLN A 7 -31.79 5.68 5.60
C GLN A 7 -30.73 4.63 5.21
N GLY A 8 -29.51 4.86 5.70
CA GLY A 8 -28.43 3.88 5.63
C GLY A 8 -28.83 2.61 6.37
N GLN A 9 -28.85 1.48 5.65
CA GLN A 9 -29.15 0.17 6.25
C GLN A 9 -28.07 -0.18 7.28
N SER A 10 -28.49 -0.43 8.52
CA SER A 10 -27.60 -0.98 9.55
C SER A 10 -27.26 -2.44 9.21
N ARG A 11 -26.01 -2.71 8.85
CA ARG A 11 -25.55 -4.09 8.66
C ARG A 11 -25.47 -4.78 10.02
N GLY A 12 -26.32 -5.79 10.23
CA GLY A 12 -26.27 -6.69 11.39
C GLY A 12 -24.83 -7.09 11.72
N GLY A 13 -24.42 -6.83 12.96
CA GLY A 13 -23.02 -6.72 13.35
C GLY A 13 -22.31 -8.07 13.40
N LYS A 14 -21.45 -8.33 12.41
CA LYS A 14 -20.32 -9.23 12.66
C LYS A 14 -19.45 -8.58 13.75
N PRO A 15 -18.95 -9.36 14.73
CA PRO A 15 -18.07 -8.83 15.76
C PRO A 15 -16.88 -8.13 15.10
N TRP A 16 -16.63 -6.88 15.51
CA TRP A 16 -15.49 -6.12 15.03
C TRP A 16 -14.21 -6.81 15.52
N ARG A 17 -13.35 -7.19 14.59
CA ARG A 17 -12.00 -7.68 14.92
C ARG A 17 -11.02 -6.55 14.64
N PRO A 18 -10.25 -6.09 15.65
CA PRO A 18 -9.17 -5.14 15.40
C PRO A 18 -8.20 -5.73 14.38
N ARG A 19 -7.70 -4.88 13.49
CA ARG A 19 -6.59 -5.25 12.60
C ARG A 19 -5.31 -5.22 13.43
N THR A 20 -4.39 -6.13 13.13
CA THR A 20 -3.04 -6.09 13.72
C THR A 20 -2.01 -6.00 12.60
N PRO A 21 -0.88 -5.32 12.81
CA PRO A 21 0.17 -5.19 11.79
C PRO A 21 0.66 -6.55 11.28
N GLU A 22 0.78 -7.54 12.17
CA GLU A 22 1.30 -8.87 11.87
C GLU A 22 0.42 -9.61 10.85
N THR A 23 -0.89 -9.38 10.87
CA THR A 23 -1.81 -9.96 9.88
C THR A 23 -1.68 -9.36 8.48
N LEU A 24 -1.12 -8.16 8.38
CA LEU A 24 -0.96 -7.42 7.12
C LEU A 24 0.45 -7.56 6.56
N LEU A 25 1.45 -7.63 7.44
CA LEU A 25 2.87 -7.69 7.10
C LEU A 25 3.36 -9.13 6.91
N VAL A 26 2.68 -9.86 6.01
CA VAL A 26 2.95 -11.26 5.72
C VAL A 26 2.85 -11.54 4.23
N GLN A 27 3.63 -12.49 3.77
CA GLN A 27 3.51 -13.03 2.41
C GLN A 27 2.17 -13.77 2.24
N GLN A 28 1.41 -13.37 1.22
CA GLN A 28 0.11 -13.95 0.91
C GLN A 28 0.24 -15.21 0.03
N PRO A 29 -0.51 -16.29 0.35
CA PRO A 29 -0.53 -17.50 -0.47
C PRO A 29 -1.21 -17.25 -1.82
N ASP A 30 -0.76 -17.95 -2.87
CA ASP A 30 -1.16 -17.73 -4.27
C ASP A 30 -2.67 -17.68 -4.48
N ARG A 31 -3.39 -18.63 -3.87
CA ARG A 31 -4.82 -18.82 -4.11
C ARG A 31 -5.70 -17.80 -3.39
N GLN A 32 -5.18 -17.10 -2.38
CA GLN A 32 -5.94 -16.15 -1.56
C GLN A 32 -5.37 -14.74 -1.63
N ALA A 33 -4.36 -14.53 -2.47
CA ALA A 33 -3.70 -13.26 -2.64
C ALA A 33 -4.70 -12.17 -3.07
N ARG A 34 -4.81 -11.13 -2.25
CA ARG A 34 -5.65 -9.95 -2.50
C ARG A 34 -4.82 -8.71 -2.25
N ARG A 35 -4.92 -7.75 -3.17
CA ARG A 35 -4.26 -6.45 -3.02
C ARG A 35 -4.71 -5.81 -1.70
N ILE A 36 -3.76 -5.65 -0.79
CA ILE A 36 -3.98 -4.86 0.42
C ILE A 36 -3.88 -3.37 0.03
N PRO A 37 -4.86 -2.54 0.41
CA PRO A 37 -4.76 -1.10 0.24
C PRO A 37 -3.50 -0.52 0.90
N SER A 38 -2.83 0.41 0.21
CA SER A 38 -1.54 0.96 0.64
C SER A 38 -1.60 1.73 1.96
N ASP A 39 -2.74 2.35 2.28
CA ASP A 39 -2.99 3.00 3.56
C ASP A 39 -2.91 2.02 4.74
N ARG A 40 -3.36 0.78 4.55
CA ARG A 40 -3.29 -0.26 5.58
C ARG A 40 -1.86 -0.76 5.79
N LEU A 41 -1.11 -0.94 4.69
CA LEU A 41 0.30 -1.32 4.78
C LEU A 41 1.12 -0.21 5.43
N ARG A 42 0.90 1.06 5.04
CA ARG A 42 1.52 2.22 5.68
C ARG A 42 1.26 2.21 7.19
N TRP A 43 0.00 2.11 7.61
CA TRP A 43 -0.35 2.04 9.03
C TRP A 43 0.37 0.89 9.76
N ALA A 44 0.40 -0.30 9.17
CA ALA A 44 1.06 -1.46 9.77
C ALA A 44 2.57 -1.22 9.93
N MET A 45 3.24 -0.73 8.87
CA MET A 45 4.67 -0.41 8.89
C MET A 45 5.01 0.64 9.96
N THR A 46 4.23 1.72 10.07
CA THR A 46 4.45 2.78 11.06
C THR A 46 4.28 2.26 12.49
N ILE A 47 3.24 1.46 12.76
CA ILE A 47 3.02 0.86 14.09
C ILE A 47 4.11 -0.17 14.42
N SER A 48 4.65 -0.88 13.43
CA SER A 48 5.78 -1.79 13.60
C SER A 48 7.13 -1.08 13.79
N GLY A 49 7.15 0.27 13.84
CA GLY A 49 8.36 1.04 14.14
C GLY A 49 9.24 1.40 12.94
N MET A 50 8.75 1.24 11.70
CA MET A 50 9.48 1.71 10.53
C MET A 50 9.51 3.24 10.48
N SER A 51 10.69 3.80 10.20
CA SER A 51 10.82 5.24 10.02
C SER A 51 10.17 5.71 8.72
N GLU A 52 9.35 6.76 8.79
CA GLU A 52 8.69 7.38 7.63
C GLU A 52 9.67 8.26 6.83
N GLN A 53 10.72 7.61 6.32
CA GLN A 53 11.75 8.21 5.47
C GLN A 53 11.88 7.43 4.16
N CYS A 54 12.27 8.12 3.10
CA CYS A 54 12.47 7.50 1.80
C CYS A 54 13.67 6.55 1.85
N GLY A 55 13.47 5.28 1.52
CA GLY A 55 14.54 4.29 1.42
C GLY A 55 15.53 4.50 0.27
N LEU A 56 15.31 5.51 -0.60
CA LEU A 56 16.23 5.84 -1.70
C LEU A 56 16.99 7.15 -1.48
N CYS A 57 16.31 8.23 -1.08
CA CYS A 57 16.96 9.54 -0.91
C CYS A 57 16.99 10.04 0.53
N GLY A 58 16.43 9.30 1.49
CA GLY A 58 16.46 9.66 2.91
C GLY A 58 15.52 10.81 3.32
N ILE A 59 14.81 11.45 2.40
CA ILE A 59 13.83 12.50 2.74
C ILE A 59 12.77 11.96 3.70
N GLY A 60 12.47 12.69 4.77
CA GLY A 60 11.40 12.35 5.71
C GLY A 60 9.99 12.71 5.21
N ALA A 61 9.00 12.52 6.07
CA ALA A 61 7.59 12.83 5.80
C ALA A 61 7.24 14.34 5.78
N VAL A 62 8.23 15.24 5.70
CA VAL A 62 8.03 16.70 5.60
C VAL A 62 8.89 17.27 4.48
N TRP A 63 8.26 18.04 3.58
CA TRP A 63 8.91 18.74 2.49
C TRP A 63 8.55 20.22 2.51
N ARG A 64 9.57 21.09 2.64
CA ARG A 64 9.39 22.55 2.69
C ARG A 64 8.34 23.00 3.72
N GLY A 65 8.28 22.33 4.88
CA GLY A 65 7.32 22.63 5.94
C GLY A 65 5.92 22.02 5.76
N HIS A 66 5.67 21.28 4.67
CA HIS A 66 4.40 20.61 4.42
C HIS A 66 4.52 19.09 4.55
N PRO A 67 3.47 18.37 4.99
CA PRO A 67 3.47 16.92 4.99
C PRO A 67 3.73 16.35 3.60
N LEU A 68 4.69 15.43 3.51
CA LEU A 68 5.01 14.69 2.30
C LEU A 68 4.46 13.26 2.45
N PRO A 69 3.43 12.86 1.69
CA PRO A 69 2.87 11.53 1.82
C PRO A 69 3.85 10.48 1.30
N MET A 70 4.36 9.65 2.20
CA MET A 70 5.25 8.53 1.87
C MET A 70 4.46 7.39 1.23
N GLU A 71 4.90 6.90 0.08
CA GLU A 71 4.29 5.80 -0.64
C GLU A 71 4.92 4.47 -0.22
N VAL A 72 4.13 3.39 -0.21
CA VAL A 72 4.61 2.03 0.08
C VAL A 72 5.08 1.41 -1.24
N ASP A 73 6.32 0.93 -1.25
CA ASP A 73 6.93 0.21 -2.37
C ASP A 73 7.31 -1.21 -1.94
N HIS A 74 7.04 -2.17 -2.82
CA HIS A 74 7.49 -3.55 -2.70
C HIS A 74 8.83 -3.66 -3.42
N VAL A 75 9.90 -4.02 -2.70
CA VAL A 75 11.27 -4.06 -3.24
C VAL A 75 11.35 -5.02 -4.43
N ASP A 76 10.69 -6.17 -4.34
CA ASP A 76 10.59 -7.18 -5.40
C ASP A 76 9.51 -6.89 -6.47
N GLY A 77 8.63 -5.90 -6.25
CA GLY A 77 7.49 -5.58 -7.10
C GLY A 77 6.27 -6.52 -6.98
N SER A 78 6.35 -7.52 -6.09
CA SER A 78 5.29 -8.47 -5.82
C SER A 78 4.31 -7.91 -4.79
N ARG A 79 3.08 -7.64 -5.24
CA ARG A 79 1.99 -7.16 -4.37
C ARG A 79 1.54 -8.18 -3.31
N ARG A 80 2.15 -9.36 -3.30
CA ARG A 80 1.80 -10.49 -2.44
C ARG A 80 2.76 -10.64 -1.28
N ASP A 81 4.00 -10.22 -1.45
CA ASP A 81 5.00 -10.29 -0.41
C ASP A 81 4.96 -9.00 0.42
N ASN A 82 4.11 -8.98 1.45
CA ASN A 82 4.01 -7.84 2.35
C ASN A 82 4.89 -8.00 3.59
N CYS A 83 5.85 -8.92 3.59
CA CYS A 83 6.81 -9.05 4.68
C CYS A 83 7.54 -7.71 4.89
N ILE A 84 7.77 -7.33 6.15
CA ILE A 84 8.27 -6.00 6.50
C ILE A 84 9.62 -5.68 5.84
N GLU A 85 10.45 -6.71 5.65
CA GLU A 85 11.73 -6.68 4.95
C GLU A 85 11.62 -6.42 3.44
N ASN A 86 10.49 -6.75 2.82
CA ASN A 86 10.22 -6.49 1.40
C ASN A 86 9.50 -5.16 1.16
N LEU A 87 9.09 -4.46 2.22
CA LEU A 87 8.41 -3.17 2.15
C LEU A 87 9.37 -2.03 2.46
N ARG A 88 9.19 -0.91 1.78
CA ARG A 88 9.87 0.35 2.13
C ARG A 88 8.98 1.55 1.86
N PHE A 89 9.24 2.64 2.58
CA PHE A 89 8.67 3.94 2.26
C PHE A 89 9.50 4.62 1.17
N LEU A 90 8.84 5.16 0.15
CA LEU A 90 9.45 6.01 -0.87
C LEU A 90 8.71 7.34 -0.95
N CYS A 91 9.44 8.43 -1.19
CA CYS A 91 8.80 9.68 -1.55
C CYS A 91 8.22 9.59 -2.97
N PRO A 92 7.19 10.40 -3.31
CA PRO A 92 6.55 10.34 -4.64
C PRO A 92 7.53 10.50 -5.80
N ASN A 93 8.58 11.33 -5.62
CA ASN A 93 9.60 11.56 -6.63
C ASN A 93 10.45 10.31 -6.88
N CYS A 94 10.99 9.69 -5.83
CA CYS A 94 11.80 8.47 -5.96
C CYS A 94 10.95 7.26 -6.36
N HIS A 95 9.72 7.15 -5.88
CA HIS A 95 8.85 6.06 -6.30
C HIS A 95 8.55 6.14 -7.80
N SER A 96 8.37 7.35 -8.35
CA SER A 96 8.12 7.54 -9.78
C SER A 96 9.21 7.01 -10.72
N THR A 97 10.44 6.81 -10.21
CA THR A 97 11.58 6.30 -10.98
C THR A 97 11.76 4.78 -10.86
N THR A 98 11.00 4.10 -10.00
CA THR A 98 11.10 2.64 -9.89
C THR A 98 10.44 1.96 -11.10
N ASN A 99 10.94 0.77 -11.44
CA ASN A 99 10.42 -0.02 -12.56
C ASN A 99 8.98 -0.48 -12.34
N ASN A 100 8.56 -0.65 -11.08
CA ASN A 100 7.25 -1.18 -10.69
C ASN A 100 6.20 -0.07 -10.42
N TYR A 101 6.59 1.21 -10.54
CA TYR A 101 5.72 2.34 -10.23
C TYR A 101 4.41 2.29 -11.02
N ARG A 102 3.26 2.31 -10.32
CA ARG A 102 1.91 2.27 -10.93
C ARG A 102 1.73 1.17 -11.98
N ASP A 103 2.25 -0.02 -11.68
CA ASP A 103 2.21 -1.19 -12.58
C ASP A 103 2.88 -0.94 -13.95
N ARG A 104 3.80 0.04 -14.02
CA ARG A 104 4.76 0.17 -15.11
C ARG A 104 5.46 -1.18 -15.28
N GLY A 105 5.53 -1.67 -16.51
CA GLY A 105 6.07 -3.00 -16.83
C GLY A 105 5.06 -4.17 -16.82
N LYS A 106 3.86 -4.04 -16.24
CA LYS A 106 2.84 -5.12 -16.23
C LYS A 106 1.89 -5.09 -17.43
N GLY A 107 2.05 -4.14 -18.34
CA GLY A 107 1.18 -3.91 -19.49
C GLY A 107 1.92 -3.44 -20.73
N ARG A 108 2.66 -4.34 -21.36
CA ARG A 108 2.84 -4.45 -22.82
C ARG A 108 3.54 -5.78 -23.10
N ARG A 109 2.77 -6.89 -23.01
CA ARG A 109 3.04 -7.99 -23.94
C ARG A 109 2.81 -7.39 -25.33
N ARG A 110 3.85 -6.86 -25.96
CA ARG A 110 3.82 -6.66 -27.41
C ARG A 110 3.60 -8.07 -27.96
N GLY A 111 2.39 -8.36 -28.43
CA GLY A 111 2.18 -9.51 -29.28
C GLY A 111 3.12 -9.32 -30.46
N GLY A 112 4.22 -10.08 -30.45
CA GLY A 112 5.10 -10.17 -31.60
C GLY A 112 4.28 -10.78 -32.73
N ALA A 113 3.94 -9.95 -33.71
CA ALA A 113 3.68 -10.44 -35.05
C ALA A 113 4.99 -11.00 -35.58
N GLN A 114 4.97 -12.28 -35.94
CA GLN A 114 5.74 -12.88 -37.02
C GLN A 114 4.82 -13.88 -37.70
#